data_AF-A0AAU5WH18-F1
#
_entry.id   AF-A0AAU5WH18-F1
#
_cell.length_a   1.000
_cell.length_b   1.000
_cell.length_c   1.000
_cell.angle_alpha   90.00
_cell.angle_beta   90.00
_cell.angle_gamma   90.00
#
_symmetry.space_group_name_H-M   'P 1'
#
loop_
_entity.id
_entity.type
_entity.pdbx_description
1 polymer ?
#
loop_
_entity_poly.entity_id
_entity_poly.type
_entity_poly.pdbx_seq_one_letter_code
_entity_poly.pdbx_strand_id
1 'polypeptide(L)'
;MSNLTAATANALLDHLTGTATYTPDPPFKLALVTVLGSATSAGAEATGGGYARQTIAFTVATSGVTENTADLMFANMPAATIVGGEVYDDAGTRVAWGALTASVVCSGGEDLTIAAGSLTITIP
;
A
#
# COMPACT_ATOMS: atom_id res chain seq x y z
N MET A 1 -0.40 -5.72 -8.39
CA MET A 1 1.02 -6.12 -8.30
C MET A 1 1.77 -5.00 -7.60
N SER A 2 2.01 -5.12 -6.30
CA SER A 2 2.76 -4.13 -5.51
C SER A 2 4.21 -4.55 -5.38
N ASN A 3 5.12 -3.60 -5.56
CA ASN A 3 6.56 -3.75 -5.37
C ASN A 3 6.98 -3.20 -4.01
N LEU A 4 8.06 -3.73 -3.44
CA LEU A 4 8.71 -3.10 -2.31
C LEU A 4 9.31 -1.75 -2.70
N THR A 5 9.45 -0.85 -1.74
CA THR A 5 10.33 0.31 -1.92
C THR A 5 11.80 -0.13 -1.96
N ALA A 6 12.66 0.65 -2.59
CA ALA A 6 14.10 0.38 -2.62
C ALA A 6 14.69 0.35 -1.20
N ALA A 7 14.21 1.23 -0.32
CA ALA A 7 14.63 1.27 1.08
C ALA A 7 14.25 -0.03 1.82
N THR A 8 13.02 -0.51 1.65
CA THR A 8 12.55 -1.75 2.28
C THR A 8 13.24 -2.97 1.69
N ALA A 9 13.45 -3.03 0.38
CA ALA A 9 14.20 -4.11 -0.25
C ALA A 9 15.63 -4.21 0.30
N ASN A 10 16.32 -3.08 0.43
CA ASN A 10 17.67 -3.04 1.02
C ASN A 10 17.64 -3.44 2.50
N ALA A 11 16.70 -2.92 3.29
CA ALA A 11 16.58 -3.27 4.71
C ALA A 11 16.30 -4.76 4.94
N LEU A 12 15.49 -5.38 4.08
CA LEU A 12 15.24 -6.83 4.12
C LEU A 12 16.50 -7.62 3.72
N LEU A 13 17.25 -7.17 2.73
CA LEU A 13 18.53 -7.79 2.36
C LEU A 13 19.55 -7.67 3.48
N ASP A 14 19.64 -6.51 4.14
CA ASP A 14 20.50 -6.28 5.28
C ASP A 14 20.10 -7.17 6.48
N HIS A 15 18.79 -7.32 6.70
CA HIS A 15 18.26 -8.24 7.71
C HIS A 15 18.62 -9.70 7.43
N LEU A 16 18.48 -10.13 6.18
CA LEU A 16 18.81 -11.49 5.76
C LEU A 16 20.32 -11.78 5.86
N THR A 17 21.15 -10.78 5.55
CA THR A 17 22.62 -10.90 5.57
C THR A 17 23.23 -10.60 6.95
N GLY A 18 22.42 -10.18 7.92
CA GLY A 18 22.84 -9.91 9.31
C GLY A 18 23.60 -8.59 9.49
N THR A 19 23.58 -7.70 8.51
CA THR A 19 24.24 -6.39 8.56
C THR A 19 23.42 -5.36 9.34
N ALA A 20 22.09 -5.50 9.35
CA ALA A 20 21.17 -4.69 10.16
C ALA A 20 19.95 -5.53 10.58
N THR A 21 19.11 -5.01 11.47
CA THR A 21 17.81 -5.63 11.79
C THR A 21 16.69 -4.81 11.18
N TYR A 22 15.76 -5.47 10.48
CA TYR A 22 14.54 -4.83 9.97
C TYR A 22 13.36 -5.18 10.87
N THR A 23 12.79 -4.16 11.52
CA THR A 23 11.63 -4.27 12.41
C THR A 23 10.61 -3.20 12.01
N PRO A 24 9.64 -3.53 11.13
CA PRO A 24 8.58 -2.57 10.79
C PRO A 24 7.62 -2.36 11.97
N ASP A 25 6.97 -1.20 12.01
CA ASP A 25 6.09 -0.80 13.12
C ASP A 25 4.59 -0.97 12.79
N PRO A 26 3.93 -2.07 13.18
CA PRO A 26 2.50 -2.25 12.93
C PRO A 26 1.64 -1.32 13.84
N PRO A 27 0.43 -0.94 13.42
CA PRO A 27 -0.30 -1.45 12.25
C PRO A 27 0.14 -0.82 10.93
N PHE A 28 0.08 -1.61 9.86
CA PHE A 28 0.25 -1.07 8.52
C PHE A 28 -1.02 -0.36 8.04
N LYS A 29 -0.85 0.64 7.19
CA LYS A 29 -1.93 1.43 6.61
C LYS A 29 -1.79 1.52 5.09
N LEU A 30 -2.89 1.31 4.38
CA LEU A 30 -2.99 1.52 2.94
C LEU A 30 -3.39 2.97 2.64
N ALA A 31 -2.54 3.66 1.90
CA ALA A 31 -2.80 4.95 1.30
C ALA A 31 -3.19 4.77 -0.17
N LEU A 32 -4.20 5.50 -0.64
CA LEU A 32 -4.57 5.57 -2.06
C LEU A 32 -3.89 6.77 -2.70
N VAL A 33 -3.36 6.58 -3.92
CA VAL A 33 -2.64 7.64 -4.63
C VAL A 33 -3.31 8.04 -5.93
N THR A 34 -3.26 9.33 -6.24
CA THR A 34 -3.72 9.94 -7.49
C THR A 34 -2.61 10.06 -8.53
N VAL A 35 -1.35 10.04 -8.07
CA VAL A 35 -0.16 9.92 -8.91
C VAL A 35 0.67 8.76 -8.36
N LEU A 36 1.06 7.84 -9.22
CA LEU A 36 1.86 6.68 -8.82
C LEU A 36 3.25 7.14 -8.36
N GLY A 37 3.71 6.60 -7.23
CA GLY A 37 5.09 6.74 -6.79
C GLY A 37 6.07 5.89 -7.61
N SER A 38 7.28 5.77 -7.08
CA SER A 38 8.33 4.90 -7.59
C SER A 38 8.93 4.06 -6.46
N ALA A 39 9.97 3.28 -6.75
CA ALA A 39 10.70 2.55 -5.72
C ALA A 39 11.39 3.49 -4.71
N THR A 40 11.69 4.74 -5.09
CA THR A 40 12.47 5.68 -4.28
C THR A 40 11.66 6.86 -3.77
N SER A 41 10.49 7.13 -4.37
CA SER A 41 9.69 8.32 -4.05
C SER A 41 8.22 7.93 -3.89
N ALA A 42 7.57 8.53 -2.89
CA ALA A 42 6.12 8.38 -2.71
C ALA A 42 5.35 9.07 -3.84
N GLY A 43 4.16 8.54 -4.13
CA GLY A 43 3.19 9.15 -5.02
C GLY A 43 2.48 10.35 -4.38
N ALA A 44 1.49 10.88 -5.10
CA ALA A 44 0.59 11.90 -4.55
C ALA A 44 -0.62 11.21 -3.89
N GLU A 45 -0.69 11.25 -2.56
CA GLU A 45 -1.81 10.69 -1.80
C GLU A 45 -3.12 11.43 -2.09
N ALA A 46 -4.24 10.70 -2.15
CA ALA A 46 -5.57 11.29 -2.23
C ALA A 46 -5.83 12.17 -0.97
N THR A 47 -6.55 13.27 -1.14
CA THR A 47 -6.90 14.17 -0.03
C THR A 47 -8.30 14.72 -0.21
N GLY A 48 -8.95 15.08 0.91
CA GLY A 48 -10.32 15.61 0.92
C GLY A 48 -11.40 14.53 1.04
N GLY A 49 -12.67 14.98 1.04
CA GLY A 49 -13.80 14.10 1.30
C GLY A 49 -13.71 13.43 2.68
N GLY A 50 -14.10 12.16 2.75
CA GLY A 50 -13.92 11.26 3.89
C GLY A 50 -12.67 10.39 3.81
N TYR A 51 -11.75 10.65 2.86
CA TYR A 51 -10.57 9.82 2.68
C TYR A 51 -9.67 9.83 3.94
N ALA A 52 -9.40 8.62 4.43
CA ALA A 52 -8.37 8.35 5.42
C ALA A 52 -7.73 6.99 5.09
N ARG A 53 -6.43 6.85 5.36
CA ARG A 53 -5.72 5.58 5.20
C ARG A 53 -6.41 4.49 5.99
N GLN A 54 -6.60 3.32 5.39
CA GLN A 54 -7.21 2.16 6.04
C GLN A 54 -6.14 1.28 6.67
N THR A 55 -6.40 0.75 7.87
CA THR A 55 -5.50 -0.25 8.47
C THR A 55 -5.56 -1.53 7.63
N ILE A 56 -4.40 -2.08 7.27
CA ILE A 56 -4.26 -3.27 6.45
C ILE A 56 -3.49 -4.35 7.21
N ALA A 57 -3.99 -5.58 7.12
CA ALA A 57 -3.34 -6.77 7.63
C ALA A 57 -3.14 -7.78 6.50
N PHE A 58 -2.05 -8.54 6.58
CA PHE A 58 -1.59 -9.41 5.51
C PHE A 58 -1.67 -10.89 5.88
N THR A 59 -1.87 -11.74 4.87
CA THR A 59 -1.78 -13.20 5.00
C THR A 59 -0.33 -13.64 5.21
N VAL A 60 -0.13 -14.87 5.67
CA VAL A 60 1.21 -15.46 5.68
C VAL A 60 1.70 -15.60 4.24
N ALA A 61 2.91 -15.11 3.97
CA ALA A 61 3.47 -15.16 2.62
C ALA A 61 3.68 -16.61 2.16
N THR A 62 3.27 -16.92 0.92
CA THR A 62 3.47 -18.22 0.26
C THR A 62 3.99 -17.96 -1.15
N SER A 63 5.03 -18.69 -1.57
CA SER A 63 5.64 -18.53 -2.91
C SER A 63 6.04 -17.08 -3.24
N GLY A 64 6.52 -16.33 -2.24
CA GLY A 64 6.95 -14.94 -2.41
C GLY A 64 5.80 -13.91 -2.48
N VAL A 65 4.55 -14.32 -2.22
CA VAL A 65 3.37 -13.45 -2.31
C VAL A 65 2.62 -13.42 -0.98
N THR A 66 2.16 -12.23 -0.58
CA THR A 66 1.18 -12.02 0.49
C THR A 66 0.07 -11.09 0.03
N GLU A 67 -1.09 -11.15 0.67
CA GLU A 67 -2.30 -10.44 0.26
C GLU A 67 -3.03 -9.82 1.45
N ASN A 68 -3.90 -8.83 1.21
CA ASN A 68 -4.73 -8.27 2.26
C ASN A 68 -5.80 -9.27 2.75
N THR A 69 -6.00 -9.32 4.06
CA THR A 69 -6.87 -10.32 4.73
C THR A 69 -8.34 -9.91 4.79
N ALA A 70 -8.66 -8.63 4.68
CA ALA A 70 -10.00 -8.08 4.82
C ALA A 70 -10.28 -7.00 3.78
N ASP A 71 -11.57 -6.73 3.57
CA ASP A 71 -12.03 -5.62 2.75
C ASP A 71 -11.61 -4.28 3.39
N LEU A 72 -11.05 -3.40 2.58
CA LEU A 72 -10.66 -2.05 2.98
C LEU A 72 -11.60 -1.05 2.32
N MET A 73 -12.52 -0.52 3.09
CA MET A 73 -13.53 0.42 2.62
C MET A 73 -13.09 1.87 2.88
N PHE A 74 -12.98 2.64 1.81
CA PHE A 74 -12.74 4.09 1.84
C PHE A 74 -14.06 4.78 1.55
N ALA A 75 -14.74 5.25 2.60
CA ALA A 75 -16.05 5.86 2.47
C ALA A 75 -15.97 7.33 2.05
N ASN A 76 -16.98 7.81 1.32
CA ASN A 76 -17.13 9.22 0.93
C ASN A 76 -15.86 9.79 0.27
N MET A 77 -15.35 9.11 -0.76
CA MET A 77 -14.13 9.51 -1.45
C MET A 77 -14.26 10.91 -2.08
N PRO A 78 -13.17 11.68 -2.18
CA PRO A 78 -13.15 12.93 -2.94
C PRO A 78 -13.28 12.67 -4.44
N ALA A 79 -13.59 13.72 -5.20
CA ALA A 79 -13.50 13.67 -6.67
C ALA A 79 -12.03 13.55 -7.08
N ALA A 80 -11.60 12.36 -7.49
CA ALA A 80 -10.21 12.04 -7.78
C ALA A 80 -10.09 10.78 -8.65
N THR A 81 -8.99 10.67 -9.39
CA THR A 81 -8.63 9.43 -10.08
C THR A 81 -7.59 8.69 -9.26
N ILE A 82 -7.97 7.55 -8.69
CA ILE A 82 -7.06 6.67 -7.95
C ILE A 82 -6.34 5.76 -8.93
N VAL A 83 -5.01 5.81 -8.92
CA VAL A 83 -4.15 5.07 -9.86
C VAL A 83 -3.35 3.95 -9.19
N GLY A 84 -3.31 3.93 -7.87
CA GLY A 84 -2.48 2.99 -7.11
C GLY A 84 -2.70 3.07 -5.62
N GLY A 85 -1.90 2.28 -4.91
CA GLY A 85 -1.83 2.29 -3.46
C GLY A 85 -0.40 2.17 -2.95
N GLU A 86 -0.18 2.68 -1.74
CA GLU A 86 1.09 2.64 -1.03
C GLU A 86 0.85 2.19 0.41
N VAL A 87 1.70 1.31 0.91
CA VAL A 87 1.60 0.75 2.27
C VAL A 87 2.63 1.43 3.15
N TYR A 88 2.17 1.89 4.30
CA TYR A 88 2.98 2.54 5.32
C TYR A 88 2.90 1.77 6.63
N ASP A 89 3.97 1.77 7.40
CA ASP A 89 3.94 1.39 8.82
C ASP A 89 3.47 2.58 9.69
N ASP A 90 3.28 2.37 11.00
CA ASP A 90 2.76 3.41 11.90
C ASP A 90 3.77 4.54 12.14
N ALA A 91 5.07 4.25 12.00
CA ALA A 91 6.14 5.24 12.01
C ALA A 91 6.18 6.12 10.75
N GLY A 92 5.35 5.82 9.73
CA GLY A 92 5.27 6.58 8.48
C GLY A 92 6.28 6.14 7.41
N THR A 93 6.95 5.01 7.61
CA THR A 93 7.84 4.40 6.62
C THR A 93 7.02 3.71 5.53
N ARG A 94 7.29 4.07 4.28
CA ARG A 94 6.66 3.43 3.11
C ARG A 94 7.34 2.11 2.80
N VAL A 95 6.58 1.00 2.84
CA VAL A 95 7.11 -0.36 2.68
C VAL A 95 6.86 -0.97 1.31
N ALA A 96 5.70 -0.68 0.71
CA ALA A 96 5.30 -1.21 -0.58
C ALA A 96 4.46 -0.20 -1.36
N TRP A 97 4.39 -0.38 -2.67
CA TRP A 97 3.66 0.50 -3.58
C TRP A 97 3.28 -0.22 -4.85
N GLY A 98 2.20 0.18 -5.50
CA GLY A 98 1.81 -0.45 -6.76
C GLY A 98 0.70 0.30 -7.46
N ALA A 99 0.64 0.13 -8.78
CA ALA A 99 -0.48 0.59 -9.58
C ALA A 99 -1.67 -0.35 -9.44
N LEU A 100 -2.88 0.20 -9.54
CA LEU A 100 -4.08 -0.60 -9.79
C LEU A 100 -4.02 -1.17 -11.21
N THR A 101 -4.63 -2.34 -11.41
CA THR A 101 -4.77 -2.94 -12.75
C THR A 101 -5.58 -2.03 -13.69
N ALA A 102 -6.57 -1.33 -13.12
CA ALA A 102 -7.32 -0.28 -13.77
C ALA A 102 -7.52 0.87 -12.78
N SER A 103 -7.23 2.09 -13.20
CA SER A 103 -7.48 3.28 -12.38
C SER A 103 -8.98 3.45 -12.13
N VAL A 104 -9.33 3.95 -10.94
CA VAL A 104 -10.72 4.19 -10.54
C VAL A 104 -10.96 5.69 -10.51
N VAL A 105 -11.98 6.15 -11.22
CA VAL A 105 -12.43 7.55 -11.16
C VAL A 105 -13.54 7.65 -10.12
N CYS A 106 -13.29 8.39 -9.05
CA CYS A 106 -14.31 8.73 -8.05
C CYS A 106 -14.90 10.10 -8.43
N SER A 107 -16.22 10.18 -8.52
CA SER A 107 -16.92 11.44 -8.82
C SER A 107 -17.15 12.30 -7.57
N GLY A 108 -16.89 11.74 -6.39
CA GLY A 108 -17.07 12.36 -5.08
C GLY A 108 -18.28 11.79 -4.33
N GLY A 109 -18.13 11.53 -3.03
CA GLY A 109 -19.18 10.98 -2.17
C GLY A 109 -19.43 9.48 -2.30
N GLU A 110 -18.75 8.81 -3.24
CA GLU A 110 -18.82 7.38 -3.48
C GLU A 110 -17.86 6.61 -2.55
N ASP A 111 -18.19 5.36 -2.26
CA ASP A 111 -17.30 4.47 -1.50
C ASP A 111 -16.41 3.68 -2.46
N LEU A 112 -15.14 3.50 -2.09
CA LEU A 112 -14.19 2.66 -2.80
C LEU A 112 -13.77 1.51 -1.89
N THR A 113 -13.94 0.27 -2.35
CA THR A 113 -13.53 -0.91 -1.59
C THR A 113 -12.41 -1.66 -2.29
N ILE A 114 -11.33 -1.93 -1.57
CA ILE A 114 -10.31 -2.90 -1.96
C ILE A 114 -10.69 -4.22 -1.29
N ALA A 115 -11.20 -5.18 -2.06
CA ALA A 115 -11.64 -6.46 -1.52
C ALA A 115 -10.47 -7.26 -0.95
N ALA A 116 -10.75 -8.14 0.01
CA ALA A 116 -9.81 -9.15 0.52
C ALA A 116 -9.16 -9.92 -0.65
N GLY A 117 -7.87 -10.23 -0.53
CA GLY A 117 -7.09 -10.93 -1.55
C GLY A 117 -6.76 -10.13 -2.82
N SER A 118 -7.27 -8.90 -2.98
CA SER A 118 -7.06 -8.12 -4.21
C SER A 118 -5.73 -7.37 -4.25
N LEU A 119 -5.24 -6.92 -3.09
CA LEU A 119 -3.95 -6.26 -2.97
C LEU A 119 -2.90 -7.31 -2.66
N THR A 120 -1.96 -7.48 -3.58
CA THR A 120 -0.84 -8.42 -3.45
C THR A 120 0.49 -7.69 -3.34
N ILE A 121 1.35 -8.12 -2.42
CA ILE A 121 2.75 -7.69 -2.32
C ILE A 121 3.62 -8.90 -2.68
N THR A 122 4.59 -8.68 -3.57
CA THR A 122 5.46 -9.75 -4.06
C THR A 122 6.92 -9.41 -3.80
N ILE A 123 7.70 -10.43 -3.44
CA ILE A 123 9.16 -10.43 -3.48
C ILE A 123 9.57 -11.48 -4.53
N PRO A 124 10.25 -11.10 -5.62
CA PRO A 124 10.70 -12.02 -6.66
C PRO A 124 11.81 -12.96 -6.19
#